data_AF-W6W8R0-F1
#
_entry.id   AF-W6W8R0-F1
#
_cell.length_a   1.000
_cell.length_b   1.000
_cell.length_c   1.000
_cell.angle_alpha   90.00
_cell.angle_beta   90.00
_cell.angle_gamma   90.00
#
_symmetry.space_group_name_H-M   'P 1'
#
loop_
_entity.id
_entity.type
_entity.pdbx_description
1 polymer ?
#
loop_
_entity_poly.entity_id
_entity_poly.type
_entity_poly.pdbx_seq_one_letter_code
_entity_poly.pdbx_strand_id
1 'polypeptide(L)'
;MQLRKSLSGLGSLKGLPSLAAHVSKGGGGRVLRIAATLGRISGTNVDGGNDGTNTQHISRNVHRTGKYAVSGLRLVAGNVKLPGVSPFGELGVGNAVTYQSEIELAGVNTVAKWGGANSLSVPDKSIGISDPIMDLPAGQVFYTRHWTAVADATKNWPRAQSISANGQRAIKGTDLSSYFSGTGTLVGGTTDAPHPPLALLGMVPRDSVAVAYTGTSIEDGNGDLTTLSPDGAVAYIGRGLENVNGFNLPSCKMSRGGENLQGLADPVSGAIRRSMLQYATHFICGSPTNDMLVSLARTIAAIQQDFMTVWMDAWSKGVQEIWQVNIIPRTNSSNVPLTNYEANGTSHRDVLNNWFVNECVNNGWITGVINFAADCEDPVTRGTWKAGFTSDWTHPLDQAHTLGAARVNAIASNWTAH
;
A
#
# COMPACT_ATOMS: atom_id res chain seq x y z
N MET A 1 8.90 7.36 34.11
CA MET A 1 10.12 8.14 34.44
C MET A 1 11.43 7.47 34.02
N GLN A 2 11.47 6.17 33.66
CA GLN A 2 12.70 5.48 33.20
C GLN A 2 12.93 5.47 31.67
N LEU A 3 11.93 5.80 30.83
CA LEU A 3 12.12 5.89 29.36
C LEU A 3 12.93 7.11 28.90
N ARG A 4 13.11 8.15 29.72
CA ARG A 4 13.94 9.31 29.36
C ARG A 4 15.45 9.00 29.34
N LYS A 5 15.90 7.88 29.92
CA LYS A 5 17.34 7.55 30.02
C LYS A 5 17.86 6.64 28.90
N SER A 6 17.00 5.98 28.10
CA SER A 6 17.46 5.24 26.92
C SER A 6 17.51 6.08 25.64
N LEU A 7 16.86 7.26 25.64
CA LEU A 7 16.89 8.21 24.52
C LEU A 7 17.98 9.28 24.65
N SER A 8 18.70 9.35 25.78
CA SER A 8 19.82 10.29 25.98
C SER A 8 21.10 9.91 25.23
N GLY A 9 21.10 8.79 24.49
CA GLY A 9 22.13 8.45 23.49
C GLY A 9 21.84 9.00 22.10
N LEU A 10 20.62 9.49 21.84
CA LEU A 10 20.30 10.27 20.64
C LEU A 10 20.61 11.72 21.00
N GLY A 11 21.84 12.14 20.66
CA GLY A 11 22.29 13.52 20.79
C GLY A 11 21.22 14.48 20.28
N SER A 12 21.15 15.64 20.93
CA SER A 12 20.21 16.72 20.59
C SER A 12 20.03 16.84 19.07
N LEU A 13 18.83 16.53 18.58
CA LEU A 13 18.40 16.76 17.19
C LEU A 13 18.20 18.27 16.89
N LYS A 14 18.95 19.13 17.58
CA LYS A 14 19.19 20.53 17.19
C LYS A 14 20.36 20.52 16.20
N GLY A 15 20.09 20.05 14.99
CA GLY A 15 21.13 19.89 13.98
C GLY A 15 20.78 18.98 12.83
N LEU A 16 19.50 18.70 12.57
CA LEU A 16 19.12 18.26 11.23
C LEU A 16 19.58 19.38 10.28
N PRO A 17 20.47 19.12 9.31
CA PRO A 17 20.75 20.11 8.30
C PRO A 17 19.40 20.47 7.70
N SER A 18 19.10 21.76 7.61
CA SER A 18 18.04 22.18 6.71
C SER A 18 18.43 21.63 5.35
N LEU A 19 17.86 20.50 4.96
CA LEU A 19 17.72 20.10 3.57
C LEU A 19 16.75 21.11 2.97
N ALA A 20 17.22 22.35 2.88
CA ALA A 20 16.91 23.23 1.78
C ALA A 20 17.38 22.47 0.53
N ALA A 21 16.52 21.56 0.09
CA ALA A 21 15.95 21.67 -1.22
C ALA A 21 16.95 22.28 -2.22
N HIS A 22 17.59 21.42 -3.01
CA HIS A 22 17.73 21.71 -4.44
C HIS A 22 16.31 21.82 -5.06
N VAL A 23 15.56 22.83 -4.64
CA VAL A 23 14.39 23.34 -5.32
C VAL A 23 14.93 24.51 -6.11
N SER A 24 15.15 24.28 -7.41
CA SER A 24 15.25 25.37 -8.36
C SER A 24 13.94 26.16 -8.25
N LYS A 25 13.97 27.26 -7.50
CA LYS A 25 12.91 28.27 -7.49
C LYS A 25 12.89 28.89 -8.89
N GLY A 26 11.95 28.43 -9.72
CA GLY A 26 11.73 29.01 -11.04
C GLY A 26 11.43 27.95 -12.08
N GLY A 27 10.14 27.78 -12.38
CA GLY A 27 9.62 26.92 -13.44
C GLY A 27 8.65 25.88 -12.90
N GLY A 28 7.45 25.83 -13.48
CA GLY A 28 6.44 24.77 -13.25
C GLY A 28 6.95 23.41 -13.73
N GLY A 29 8.04 22.93 -13.11
CA GLY A 29 8.73 21.72 -13.47
C GLY A 29 7.90 20.50 -13.10
N ARG A 30 7.95 19.50 -13.97
CA ARG A 30 7.33 18.20 -13.71
C ARG A 30 8.28 17.33 -12.91
N VAL A 31 7.73 16.45 -12.10
CA VAL A 31 8.46 15.52 -11.23
C VAL A 31 7.90 14.12 -11.39
N LEU A 32 8.76 13.11 -11.28
CA LEU A 32 8.35 11.72 -11.34
C LEU A 32 7.68 11.33 -10.01
N ARG A 33 6.41 10.95 -10.04
CA ARG A 33 5.63 10.54 -8.86
C ARG A 33 4.75 9.35 -9.16
N ILE A 34 4.16 8.76 -8.12
CA ILE A 34 2.98 7.90 -8.28
C ILE A 34 1.91 8.72 -9.01
N ALA A 35 1.45 8.20 -10.15
CA ALA A 35 0.66 8.97 -11.12
C ALA A 35 -0.74 8.40 -11.37
N ALA A 36 -1.03 7.20 -10.88
CA ALA A 36 -2.33 6.56 -10.99
C ALA A 36 -2.67 5.75 -9.74
N THR A 37 -3.94 5.36 -9.61
CA THR A 37 -4.44 4.50 -8.53
C THR A 37 -4.04 3.04 -8.72
N LEU A 38 -4.17 2.26 -7.65
CA LEU A 38 -4.03 0.81 -7.65
C LEU A 38 -2.66 0.26 -8.05
N GLY A 39 -1.60 1.05 -7.92
CA GLY A 39 -0.26 0.46 -7.75
C GLY A 39 -0.27 -0.38 -6.48
N ARG A 40 0.11 -1.66 -6.56
CA ARG A 40 0.09 -2.54 -5.38
C ARG A 40 1.38 -3.32 -5.28
N ILE A 41 1.96 -3.29 -4.09
CA ILE A 41 3.08 -4.15 -3.80
C ILE A 41 2.54 -5.55 -3.49
N SER A 42 2.97 -6.52 -4.30
CA SER A 42 2.49 -7.88 -4.28
C SER A 42 2.71 -8.54 -2.91
N GLY A 43 1.62 -8.73 -2.17
CA GLY A 43 1.55 -9.59 -1.01
C GLY A 43 0.16 -10.18 -0.86
N THR A 44 0.09 -11.44 -0.44
CA THR A 44 -1.16 -12.08 -0.01
C THR A 44 -0.95 -12.78 1.32
N ASN A 45 -2.06 -12.98 2.04
CA ASN A 45 -2.22 -13.98 3.11
C ASN A 45 -2.09 -15.44 2.62
N VAL A 46 -1.87 -15.67 1.32
CA VAL A 46 -1.88 -16.99 0.68
C VAL A 46 -0.56 -17.13 -0.05
N ASP A 47 0.49 -17.37 0.74
CA ASP A 47 1.88 -17.59 0.35
C ASP A 47 2.18 -17.34 -1.14
N GLY A 48 2.86 -16.22 -1.41
CA GLY A 48 3.59 -16.08 -2.66
C GLY A 48 4.44 -17.33 -2.86
N GLY A 49 4.11 -18.12 -3.85
CA GLY A 49 4.48 -19.52 -3.85
C GLY A 49 4.25 -20.16 -5.20
N ASN A 50 5.13 -21.10 -5.48
CA ASN A 50 4.94 -22.16 -6.45
C ASN A 50 3.54 -22.80 -6.24
N ASP A 51 2.69 -22.81 -7.27
CA ASP A 51 1.37 -23.47 -7.25
C ASP A 51 1.39 -24.89 -7.86
N GLY A 52 2.60 -25.42 -8.04
CA GLY A 52 2.95 -26.76 -8.49
C GLY A 52 2.75 -26.98 -9.98
N THR A 53 2.12 -26.04 -10.68
CA THR A 53 1.51 -26.31 -11.98
C THR A 53 1.73 -25.21 -12.99
N ASN A 54 1.56 -23.94 -12.63
CA ASN A 54 1.57 -22.84 -13.58
C ASN A 54 2.96 -22.21 -13.72
N THR A 55 3.38 -21.99 -14.96
CA THR A 55 4.64 -21.31 -15.31
C THR A 55 4.41 -19.91 -15.86
N GLN A 56 3.14 -19.49 -15.99
CA GLN A 56 2.74 -18.21 -16.55
C GLN A 56 1.46 -17.67 -15.88
N HIS A 57 1.39 -16.34 -15.76
CA HIS A 57 0.22 -15.64 -15.27
C HIS A 57 -0.02 -14.37 -16.10
N ILE A 58 -1.24 -14.20 -16.59
CA ILE A 58 -1.73 -12.99 -17.24
C ILE A 58 -2.71 -12.28 -16.31
N SER A 59 -2.56 -10.96 -16.17
CA SER A 59 -3.55 -10.15 -15.49
C SER A 59 -3.87 -8.86 -16.24
N ARG A 60 -5.11 -8.39 -16.06
CA ARG A 60 -5.59 -7.09 -16.53
C ARG A 60 -6.13 -6.32 -15.34
N ASN A 61 -5.54 -5.16 -15.05
CA ASN A 61 -5.89 -4.34 -13.89
C ASN A 61 -6.41 -2.97 -14.34
N VAL A 62 -7.53 -2.51 -13.79
CA VAL A 62 -8.03 -1.14 -14.02
C VAL A 62 -7.26 -0.14 -13.17
N HIS A 63 -7.06 1.07 -13.72
CA HIS A 63 -6.39 2.18 -13.05
C HIS A 63 -7.02 3.51 -13.48
N ARG A 64 -6.81 4.55 -12.65
CA ARG A 64 -7.23 5.93 -12.96
C ARG A 64 -6.11 6.92 -12.70
N THR A 65 -5.89 7.86 -13.62
CA THR A 65 -5.08 9.05 -13.33
C THR A 65 -5.85 10.04 -12.47
N GLY A 66 -5.11 10.91 -11.78
CA GLY A 66 -5.71 11.90 -10.89
C GLY A 66 -6.09 13.21 -11.57
N LYS A 67 -6.09 14.29 -10.79
CA LYS A 67 -6.42 15.67 -11.21
C LYS A 67 -5.59 16.17 -12.41
N TYR A 68 -4.36 15.71 -12.55
CA TYR A 68 -3.41 16.22 -13.52
C TYR A 68 -3.13 15.19 -14.61
N ALA A 69 -2.83 15.68 -15.81
CA ALA A 69 -2.33 14.84 -16.89
C ALA A 69 -0.95 14.27 -16.52
N VAL A 70 -0.69 13.07 -16.99
CA VAL A 70 0.53 12.31 -16.75
C VAL A 70 1.30 12.23 -18.06
N SER A 71 2.61 12.52 -18.03
CA SER A 71 3.46 12.25 -19.20
C SER A 71 4.46 11.18 -18.91
N GLY A 72 4.70 10.34 -19.92
CA GLY A 72 5.61 9.22 -19.84
C GLY A 72 5.27 8.30 -18.68
N LEU A 73 4.05 7.77 -18.65
CA LEU A 73 3.65 6.74 -17.70
C LEU A 73 4.66 5.58 -17.74
N ARG A 74 5.03 5.08 -16.58
CA ARG A 74 5.96 3.96 -16.38
C ARG A 74 5.34 2.93 -15.44
N LEU A 75 5.68 1.68 -15.68
CA LEU A 75 5.32 0.55 -14.84
C LEU A 75 6.49 0.17 -13.94
N VAL A 76 6.22 -0.15 -12.68
CA VAL A 76 7.21 -0.75 -11.77
C VAL A 76 6.89 -2.22 -11.61
N ALA A 77 7.80 -3.08 -12.05
CA ALA A 77 7.77 -4.52 -11.82
C ALA A 77 8.58 -4.87 -10.57
N GLY A 78 8.08 -5.81 -9.77
CA GLY A 78 8.70 -6.22 -8.52
C GLY A 78 8.91 -7.72 -8.45
N ASN A 79 9.98 -8.15 -7.78
CA ASN A 79 10.22 -9.57 -7.56
C ASN A 79 10.45 -9.89 -6.10
N VAL A 80 9.39 -9.65 -5.33
CA VAL A 80 9.31 -9.93 -3.90
C VAL A 80 8.06 -10.74 -3.62
N LYS A 81 8.13 -11.59 -2.60
CA LYS A 81 6.97 -12.21 -1.99
C LYS A 81 6.88 -11.79 -0.54
N LEU A 82 5.66 -11.67 -0.06
CA LEU A 82 5.40 -11.50 1.34
C LEU A 82 4.87 -12.83 1.90
N PRO A 83 5.51 -13.44 2.91
CA PRO A 83 5.01 -14.66 3.53
C PRO A 83 3.66 -14.40 4.23
N GLY A 84 2.74 -15.36 4.19
CA GLY A 84 1.36 -15.15 4.65
C GLY A 84 1.22 -14.92 6.17
N VAL A 85 2.13 -15.48 6.97
CA VAL A 85 2.15 -15.32 8.43
C VAL A 85 3.60 -15.29 8.90
N SER A 86 4.19 -14.11 9.03
CA SER A 86 5.58 -14.02 9.46
C SER A 86 5.93 -12.68 10.10
N PRO A 87 6.78 -12.66 11.14
CA PRO A 87 7.50 -11.46 11.56
C PRO A 87 8.52 -10.99 10.52
N PHE A 88 8.83 -11.83 9.52
CA PHE A 88 9.74 -11.48 8.44
C PHE A 88 9.01 -10.60 7.41
N GLY A 89 9.67 -9.53 6.97
CA GLY A 89 9.18 -8.64 5.92
C GLY A 89 9.17 -9.28 4.54
N GLU A 90 9.40 -8.49 3.49
CA GLU A 90 9.59 -8.97 2.12
C GLU A 90 10.71 -10.02 2.04
N LEU A 91 10.33 -11.16 1.48
CA LEU A 91 11.25 -12.21 1.10
C LEU A 91 11.49 -12.14 -0.41
N GLY A 92 12.65 -12.62 -0.81
CA GLY A 92 12.86 -12.97 -2.21
C GLY A 92 11.92 -14.12 -2.57
N VAL A 93 11.44 -14.12 -3.80
CA VAL A 93 10.80 -15.31 -4.36
C VAL A 93 11.82 -16.47 -4.49
N GLY A 94 13.11 -16.17 -4.58
CA GLY A 94 14.21 -17.14 -4.71
C GLY A 94 14.56 -17.50 -6.16
N ASN A 95 14.00 -16.78 -7.14
CA ASN A 95 14.24 -16.95 -8.57
C ASN A 95 13.99 -15.64 -9.32
N ALA A 96 14.49 -15.52 -10.55
CA ALA A 96 14.10 -14.43 -11.43
C ALA A 96 12.66 -14.63 -11.93
N VAL A 97 11.99 -13.51 -12.25
CA VAL A 97 10.66 -13.51 -12.88
C VAL A 97 10.70 -12.63 -14.12
N THR A 98 10.19 -13.16 -15.22
CA THR A 98 10.10 -12.43 -16.49
C THR A 98 8.78 -11.68 -16.56
N TYR A 99 8.85 -10.41 -16.92
CA TYR A 99 7.71 -9.52 -17.10
C TYR A 99 7.60 -9.08 -18.56
N GLN A 100 6.38 -9.08 -19.06
CA GLN A 100 5.96 -8.38 -20.27
C GLN A 100 4.70 -7.60 -19.92
N SER A 101 4.57 -6.37 -20.40
CA SER A 101 3.49 -5.50 -19.95
C SER A 101 3.05 -4.52 -21.01
N GLU A 102 1.79 -4.10 -20.92
CA GLU A 102 1.17 -3.15 -21.84
C GLU A 102 0.21 -2.22 -21.09
N ILE A 103 -0.04 -1.07 -21.67
CA ILE A 103 -1.16 -0.19 -21.32
C ILE A 103 -2.25 -0.35 -22.37
N GLU A 104 -3.45 -0.68 -21.92
CA GLU A 104 -4.66 -0.68 -22.73
C GLU A 104 -5.45 0.61 -22.46
N LEU A 105 -5.60 1.44 -23.49
CA LEU A 105 -6.37 2.68 -23.44
C LEU A 105 -7.33 2.71 -24.64
N ALA A 106 -8.63 2.86 -24.37
CA ALA A 106 -9.67 2.91 -25.41
C ALA A 106 -9.59 1.74 -26.43
N GLY A 107 -9.23 0.54 -25.95
CA GLY A 107 -9.09 -0.66 -26.80
C GLY A 107 -7.77 -0.77 -27.57
N VAL A 108 -6.86 0.20 -27.43
CA VAL A 108 -5.53 0.21 -28.03
C VAL A 108 -4.49 -0.22 -26.99
N ASN A 109 -3.68 -1.23 -27.31
CA ASN A 109 -2.59 -1.68 -26.46
C ASN A 109 -1.26 -1.00 -26.87
N THR A 110 -0.53 -0.49 -25.88
CA THR A 110 0.80 0.09 -26.06
C THR A 110 1.80 -0.68 -25.20
N VAL A 111 2.80 -1.27 -25.83
CA VAL A 111 3.80 -2.13 -25.18
C VAL A 111 4.71 -1.31 -24.27
N ALA A 112 4.89 -1.77 -23.04
CA ALA A 112 5.92 -1.27 -22.14
C ALA A 112 7.29 -1.78 -22.58
N LYS A 113 8.24 -0.86 -22.77
CA LYS A 113 9.65 -1.18 -23.03
C LYS A 113 10.46 -1.13 -21.73
N TRP A 114 11.51 -1.93 -21.66
CA TRP A 114 12.39 -2.04 -20.50
C TRP A 114 13.84 -1.91 -20.97
N GLY A 115 14.36 -0.68 -20.99
CA GLY A 115 15.65 -0.40 -21.62
C GLY A 115 15.63 -0.72 -23.12
N GLY A 116 14.51 -0.44 -23.80
CA GLY A 116 14.28 -0.75 -25.21
C GLY A 116 13.77 -2.16 -25.51
N ALA A 117 13.86 -3.11 -24.58
CA ALA A 117 13.38 -4.48 -24.76
C ALA A 117 11.87 -4.62 -24.47
N ASN A 118 11.21 -5.61 -25.08
CA ASN A 118 9.78 -5.91 -24.81
C ASN A 118 9.55 -6.62 -23.47
N SER A 119 10.60 -7.15 -22.86
CA SER A 119 10.53 -7.94 -21.65
C SER A 119 11.62 -7.55 -20.67
N LEU A 120 11.34 -7.74 -19.39
CA LEU A 120 12.29 -7.57 -18.31
C LEU A 120 12.40 -8.87 -17.51
N SER A 121 13.60 -9.37 -17.30
CA SER A 121 13.86 -10.37 -16.24
C SER A 121 14.23 -9.63 -14.97
N VAL A 122 13.38 -9.69 -13.95
CA VAL A 122 13.61 -9.06 -12.65
C VAL A 122 14.30 -10.08 -11.74
N PRO A 123 15.55 -9.84 -11.28
CA PRO A 123 16.23 -10.72 -10.35
C PRO A 123 15.48 -10.84 -9.01
N ASP A 124 15.84 -11.84 -8.20
CA ASP A 124 15.27 -11.96 -6.86
C ASP A 124 15.49 -10.69 -6.02
N LYS A 125 14.50 -10.31 -5.22
CA LYS A 125 14.53 -9.09 -4.36
C LYS A 125 14.91 -7.81 -5.13
N SER A 126 14.39 -7.67 -6.34
CA SER A 126 14.68 -6.52 -7.19
C SER A 126 13.40 -5.88 -7.72
N ILE A 127 13.54 -4.65 -8.21
CA ILE A 127 12.52 -3.95 -8.97
C ILE A 127 13.08 -3.56 -10.33
N GLY A 128 12.20 -3.38 -11.30
CA GLY A 128 12.53 -2.68 -12.54
C GLY A 128 11.47 -1.66 -12.90
N ILE A 129 11.89 -0.61 -13.58
CA ILE A 129 11.03 0.49 -14.02
C ILE A 129 11.07 0.51 -15.55
N SER A 130 9.91 0.58 -16.19
CA SER A 130 9.83 0.65 -17.63
C SER A 130 10.36 1.98 -18.16
N ASP A 131 10.66 2.02 -19.45
CA ASP A 131 10.78 3.25 -20.21
C ASP A 131 9.44 4.01 -20.18
N PRO A 132 9.42 5.33 -20.48
CA PRO A 132 8.18 6.07 -20.71
C PRO A 132 7.33 5.39 -21.79
N ILE A 133 6.07 5.09 -21.49
CA ILE A 133 5.17 4.35 -22.39
C ILE A 133 4.29 5.31 -23.18
N MET A 134 3.52 6.14 -22.48
CA MET A 134 2.58 7.07 -23.10
C MET A 134 2.18 8.19 -22.16
N ASP A 135 1.55 9.21 -22.72
CA ASP A 135 0.91 10.29 -21.98
C ASP A 135 -0.58 9.96 -21.75
N LEU A 136 -1.09 10.33 -20.58
CA LEU A 136 -2.47 10.13 -20.19
C LEU A 136 -3.13 11.45 -19.77
N PRO A 137 -4.36 11.74 -20.22
CA PRO A 137 -5.16 12.85 -19.71
C PRO A 137 -5.41 12.75 -18.20
N ALA A 138 -5.82 13.86 -17.59
CA ALA A 138 -6.35 13.87 -16.23
C ALA A 138 -7.65 13.03 -16.13
N GLY A 139 -7.85 12.32 -15.02
CA GLY A 139 -9.04 11.49 -14.77
C GLY A 139 -9.21 10.29 -15.71
N GLN A 140 -8.19 9.95 -16.50
CA GLN A 140 -8.26 8.90 -17.50
C GLN A 140 -8.32 7.52 -16.85
N VAL A 141 -9.32 6.73 -17.26
CA VAL A 141 -9.38 5.29 -16.98
C VAL A 141 -8.57 4.53 -18.02
N PHE A 142 -7.71 3.62 -17.58
CA PHE A 142 -6.93 2.74 -18.45
C PHE A 142 -6.73 1.39 -17.76
N TYR A 143 -6.15 0.44 -18.49
CA TYR A 143 -5.81 -0.86 -17.93
C TYR A 143 -4.34 -1.16 -18.12
N THR A 144 -3.74 -1.83 -17.13
CA THR A 144 -2.47 -2.51 -17.34
C THR A 144 -2.74 -3.95 -17.70
N ARG A 145 -1.94 -4.50 -18.62
CA ARG A 145 -1.92 -5.92 -18.93
C ARG A 145 -0.54 -6.43 -18.59
N HIS A 146 -0.45 -7.44 -17.74
CA HIS A 146 0.81 -8.02 -17.29
C HIS A 146 0.82 -9.49 -17.65
N TRP A 147 1.87 -9.93 -18.33
CA TRP A 147 2.24 -11.34 -18.43
C TRP A 147 3.50 -11.54 -17.61
N THR A 148 3.46 -12.51 -16.69
CA THR A 148 4.60 -12.90 -15.88
C THR A 148 4.93 -14.36 -16.15
N ALA A 149 6.23 -14.67 -16.32
CA ALA A 149 6.78 -16.02 -16.52
C ALA A 149 7.88 -16.38 -15.50
N VAL A 150 7.94 -17.66 -15.10
CA VAL A 150 9.10 -18.28 -14.43
C VAL A 150 9.59 -19.44 -15.28
N ALA A 151 10.79 -19.94 -14.96
CA ALA A 151 11.43 -21.00 -15.71
C ALA A 151 10.64 -22.33 -15.71
N ASP A 152 10.06 -22.71 -14.58
CA ASP A 152 9.35 -23.98 -14.41
C ASP A 152 8.37 -23.92 -13.23
N ALA A 153 7.47 -24.90 -13.15
CA ALA A 153 6.39 -24.93 -12.18
C ALA A 153 6.89 -24.99 -10.73
N THR A 154 8.15 -25.35 -10.47
CA THR A 154 8.71 -25.39 -9.11
C THR A 154 9.08 -24.01 -8.55
N LYS A 155 9.08 -22.98 -9.41
CA LYS A 155 9.50 -21.62 -9.04
C LYS A 155 8.39 -20.81 -8.39
N ASN A 156 8.80 -19.91 -7.51
CA ASN A 156 7.87 -19.01 -6.83
C ASN A 156 7.59 -17.77 -7.69
N TRP A 157 6.47 -17.15 -7.36
CA TRP A 157 5.97 -15.95 -8.01
C TRP A 157 5.59 -14.89 -6.99
N PRO A 158 5.75 -13.60 -7.34
CA PRO A 158 5.08 -12.52 -6.66
C PRO A 158 3.57 -12.79 -6.70
N ARG A 159 2.83 -12.58 -5.62
CA ARG A 159 1.37 -12.74 -5.61
C ARG A 159 0.74 -11.57 -4.87
N ALA A 160 -0.23 -10.92 -5.48
CA ALA A 160 -1.01 -9.83 -4.89
C ALA A 160 -2.40 -10.30 -4.47
N GLN A 161 -2.99 -9.65 -3.48
CA GLN A 161 -4.35 -9.97 -3.04
C GLN A 161 -5.37 -9.74 -4.14
N SER A 162 -6.33 -10.67 -4.22
CA SER A 162 -7.50 -10.55 -5.08
C SER A 162 -8.18 -9.21 -4.88
N ILE A 163 -8.36 -8.49 -5.98
CA ILE A 163 -9.27 -7.37 -6.09
C ILE A 163 -10.23 -7.78 -7.17
N SER A 164 -11.49 -8.01 -6.82
CA SER A 164 -12.50 -8.14 -7.84
C SER A 164 -13.00 -6.75 -8.21
N ALA A 165 -12.21 -5.93 -8.91
CA ALA A 165 -12.74 -4.72 -9.52
C ALA A 165 -13.39 -5.05 -10.87
N ASN A 166 -14.39 -4.26 -11.27
CA ASN A 166 -15.06 -4.49 -12.54
C ASN A 166 -14.07 -4.34 -13.71
N GLY A 167 -14.08 -5.32 -14.62
CA GLY A 167 -13.13 -5.40 -15.75
C GLY A 167 -11.73 -5.94 -15.41
N GLN A 168 -11.43 -6.25 -14.15
CA GLN A 168 -10.20 -6.96 -13.80
C GLN A 168 -10.33 -8.46 -14.01
N ARG A 169 -9.24 -9.09 -14.49
CA ARG A 169 -9.17 -10.51 -14.81
C ARG A 169 -7.77 -11.06 -14.65
N ALA A 170 -7.68 -12.33 -14.27
CA ALA A 170 -6.43 -13.06 -14.08
C ALA A 170 -6.55 -14.48 -14.68
N ILE A 171 -5.53 -14.96 -15.38
CA ILE A 171 -5.45 -16.31 -15.96
C ILE A 171 -4.06 -16.89 -15.65
N LYS A 172 -4.03 -18.11 -15.09
CA LYS A 172 -2.79 -18.86 -14.88
C LYS A 172 -2.75 -20.08 -15.79
N GLY A 173 -1.55 -20.50 -16.20
CA GLY A 173 -1.35 -21.66 -17.05
C GLY A 173 0.13 -21.95 -17.32
N THR A 174 0.41 -22.99 -18.11
CA THR A 174 1.77 -23.37 -18.53
C THR A 174 2.13 -22.85 -19.92
N ASP A 175 1.14 -22.70 -20.80
CA ASP A 175 1.31 -22.41 -22.23
C ASP A 175 0.42 -21.24 -22.67
N LEU A 176 0.40 -20.18 -21.87
CA LEU A 176 -0.23 -18.91 -22.21
C LEU A 176 0.65 -18.14 -23.20
N SER A 177 0.16 -17.94 -24.43
CA SER A 177 0.81 -17.04 -25.38
C SER A 177 0.94 -15.64 -24.77
N SER A 178 2.12 -15.02 -24.86
CA SER A 178 2.29 -13.63 -24.44
C SER A 178 1.35 -12.70 -25.23
N TYR A 179 0.67 -11.80 -24.55
CA TYR A 179 -0.52 -11.13 -25.09
C TYR A 179 -0.24 -9.86 -25.90
N PHE A 180 0.93 -9.74 -26.56
CA PHE A 180 1.38 -8.52 -27.26
C PHE A 180 0.47 -7.98 -28.39
N SER A 181 -0.70 -8.57 -28.61
CA SER A 181 -1.59 -8.24 -29.72
C SER A 181 -3.08 -8.47 -29.46
N GLY A 182 -3.48 -8.90 -28.26
CA GLY A 182 -4.89 -9.19 -27.98
C GLY A 182 -5.67 -7.93 -27.59
N THR A 183 -6.56 -7.46 -28.46
CA THR A 183 -7.53 -6.41 -28.13
C THR A 183 -8.70 -7.00 -27.31
N GLY A 184 -9.27 -6.19 -26.41
CA GLY A 184 -10.48 -6.54 -25.65
C GLY A 184 -10.26 -7.27 -24.32
N THR A 185 -11.37 -7.64 -23.68
CA THR A 185 -11.40 -8.30 -22.37
C THR A 185 -10.63 -9.62 -22.42
N LEU A 186 -9.85 -9.94 -21.37
CA LEU A 186 -9.30 -11.28 -21.21
C LEU A 186 -10.45 -12.30 -21.19
N VAL A 187 -10.49 -13.15 -22.22
CA VAL A 187 -11.48 -14.22 -22.35
C VAL A 187 -11.01 -15.41 -21.53
N GLY A 188 -11.86 -15.87 -20.62
CA GLY A 188 -11.47 -16.85 -19.59
C GLY A 188 -10.79 -16.20 -18.37
N GLY A 189 -10.52 -17.01 -17.35
CA GLY A 189 -9.89 -16.56 -16.11
C GLY A 189 -10.85 -16.26 -14.97
N THR A 190 -10.26 -16.00 -13.80
CA THR A 190 -10.98 -15.62 -12.59
C THR A 190 -10.81 -14.13 -12.35
N THR A 191 -11.68 -13.55 -11.52
CA THR A 191 -11.43 -12.24 -10.91
C THR A 191 -10.37 -12.30 -9.82
N ASP A 192 -9.87 -13.50 -9.51
CA ASP A 192 -9.09 -13.73 -8.30
C ASP A 192 -7.58 -13.62 -8.53
N ALA A 193 -6.99 -12.69 -7.78
CA ALA A 193 -5.55 -12.46 -7.64
C ALA A 193 -4.81 -12.03 -8.91
N PRO A 194 -5.21 -10.93 -9.59
CA PRO A 194 -4.38 -10.36 -10.64
C PRO A 194 -3.02 -9.90 -10.11
N HIS A 195 -2.00 -9.82 -10.98
CA HIS A 195 -0.66 -9.31 -10.68
C HIS A 195 -0.52 -7.85 -11.18
N PRO A 196 -0.99 -6.85 -10.41
CA PRO A 196 -0.79 -5.45 -10.76
C PRO A 196 0.69 -5.05 -10.69
N PRO A 197 1.07 -3.93 -11.32
CA PRO A 197 2.40 -3.37 -11.13
C PRO A 197 2.55 -2.90 -9.68
N LEU A 198 3.79 -2.91 -9.17
CA LEU A 198 4.11 -2.39 -7.83
C LEU A 198 3.66 -0.94 -7.68
N ALA A 199 3.92 -0.15 -8.71
CA ALA A 199 3.54 1.24 -8.79
C ALA A 199 3.37 1.66 -10.26
N LEU A 200 2.60 2.72 -10.43
CA LEU A 200 2.43 3.44 -11.69
C LEU A 200 3.04 4.81 -11.52
N LEU A 201 4.14 5.06 -12.21
CA LEU A 201 4.89 6.30 -12.09
C LEU A 201 4.69 7.16 -13.33
N GLY A 202 4.81 8.48 -13.20
CA GLY A 202 4.78 9.38 -14.34
C GLY A 202 5.18 10.80 -13.98
N MET A 203 5.47 11.60 -15.01
CA MET A 203 5.81 13.00 -14.83
C MET A 203 4.54 13.83 -14.64
N VAL A 204 4.41 14.44 -13.48
CA VAL A 204 3.25 15.26 -13.08
C VAL A 204 3.71 16.63 -12.58
N PRO A 205 2.85 17.66 -12.54
CA PRO A 205 3.18 18.94 -11.91
C PRO A 205 3.70 18.75 -10.48
N ARG A 206 4.69 19.56 -10.07
CA ARG A 206 5.34 19.47 -8.73
C ARG A 206 4.38 19.66 -7.56
N ASP A 207 3.25 20.30 -7.76
CA ASP A 207 2.17 20.47 -6.78
C ASP A 207 1.19 19.27 -6.72
N SER A 208 1.40 18.21 -7.53
CA SER A 208 0.50 17.05 -7.58
C SER A 208 0.62 16.15 -6.35
N VAL A 209 -0.48 15.95 -5.62
CA VAL A 209 -0.51 14.98 -4.53
C VAL A 209 -0.38 13.55 -5.07
N ALA A 210 0.51 12.79 -4.44
CA ALA A 210 0.77 11.37 -4.66
C ALA A 210 0.87 10.67 -3.30
N VAL A 211 0.12 9.59 -3.10
CA VAL A 211 -0.05 8.94 -1.80
C VAL A 211 0.57 7.56 -1.80
N ALA A 212 1.40 7.26 -0.82
CA ALA A 212 1.70 5.87 -0.46
C ALA A 212 0.93 5.54 0.80
N TYR A 213 0.45 4.31 0.95
CA TYR A 213 -0.12 3.89 2.22
C TYR A 213 0.22 2.46 2.56
N THR A 214 0.30 2.17 3.85
CA THR A 214 0.62 0.84 4.37
C THR A 214 -0.36 0.43 5.46
N GLY A 215 -0.32 -0.85 5.81
CA GLY A 215 -1.08 -1.42 6.89
C GLY A 215 -1.09 -2.94 6.86
N THR A 216 -2.05 -3.49 7.57
CA THR A 216 -2.29 -4.91 7.81
C THR A 216 -3.32 -5.45 6.82
N SER A 217 -4.00 -6.56 7.16
CA SER A 217 -5.12 -7.09 6.38
C SER A 217 -6.31 -6.13 6.28
N ILE A 218 -6.46 -5.23 7.24
CA ILE A 218 -7.57 -4.27 7.26
C ILE A 218 -7.38 -3.24 6.14
N GLU A 219 -6.19 -2.65 6.04
CA GLU A 219 -5.82 -1.74 4.95
C GLU A 219 -5.61 -2.49 3.63
N ASP A 220 -5.38 -3.81 3.70
CA ASP A 220 -5.41 -4.69 2.54
C ASP A 220 -6.83 -4.88 1.97
N GLY A 221 -7.87 -4.65 2.78
CA GLY A 221 -9.27 -4.74 2.36
C GLY A 221 -9.95 -6.06 2.72
N ASN A 222 -9.40 -6.83 3.67
CA ASN A 222 -10.15 -7.93 4.26
C ASN A 222 -11.40 -7.39 4.94
N GLY A 223 -12.54 -8.03 4.67
CA GLY A 223 -13.85 -7.60 5.17
C GLY A 223 -14.54 -6.54 4.29
N ASP A 224 -13.86 -6.03 3.27
CA ASP A 224 -14.38 -5.04 2.32
C ASP A 224 -15.05 -5.72 1.11
N LEU A 225 -16.29 -5.34 0.78
CA LEU A 225 -17.01 -5.83 -0.39
C LEU A 225 -16.55 -5.10 -1.66
N THR A 226 -16.40 -5.89 -2.71
CA THR A 226 -15.86 -5.46 -4.00
C THR A 226 -16.84 -4.63 -4.84
N THR A 227 -18.11 -4.57 -4.45
CA THR A 227 -19.19 -3.91 -5.21
C THR A 227 -19.35 -2.41 -4.90
N LEU A 228 -18.72 -1.91 -3.84
CA LEU A 228 -18.95 -0.55 -3.35
C LEU A 228 -17.94 0.48 -3.87
N SER A 229 -16.87 0.04 -4.51
CA SER A 229 -15.91 0.90 -5.18
C SER A 229 -15.74 0.48 -6.64
N PRO A 230 -15.60 1.44 -7.57
CA PRO A 230 -15.27 1.15 -8.97
C PRO A 230 -13.87 0.54 -9.14
N ASP A 231 -13.06 0.53 -8.08
CA ASP A 231 -11.73 -0.06 -7.96
C ASP A 231 -11.72 -1.35 -7.11
N GLY A 232 -12.89 -1.85 -6.68
CA GLY A 232 -13.07 -3.10 -5.95
C GLY A 232 -12.80 -2.98 -4.45
N ALA A 233 -12.39 -4.07 -3.80
CA ALA A 233 -12.02 -4.08 -2.38
C ALA A 233 -10.65 -3.42 -2.17
N VAL A 234 -10.66 -2.11 -1.93
CA VAL A 234 -9.45 -1.29 -1.76
C VAL A 234 -9.26 -0.79 -0.32
N ALA A 235 -10.08 -1.30 0.60
CA ALA A 235 -10.16 -0.86 1.99
C ALA A 235 -10.58 0.61 2.14
N TYR A 236 -10.66 1.05 3.40
CA TYR A 236 -11.12 2.40 3.72
C TYR A 236 -10.13 3.49 3.26
N ILE A 237 -8.82 3.21 3.28
CA ILE A 237 -7.81 4.16 2.77
C ILE A 237 -7.98 4.34 1.27
N GLY A 238 -8.02 3.25 0.49
CA GLY A 238 -8.23 3.32 -0.96
C GLY A 238 -9.51 4.07 -1.32
N ARG A 239 -10.64 3.68 -0.70
CA ARG A 239 -11.95 4.33 -0.92
C ARG A 239 -11.92 5.83 -0.63
N GLY A 240 -11.28 6.24 0.46
CA GLY A 240 -11.17 7.66 0.82
C GLY A 240 -10.42 8.50 -0.21
N LEU A 241 -9.58 7.86 -1.03
CA LEU A 241 -8.75 8.50 -2.05
C LEU A 241 -9.39 8.51 -3.46
N GLU A 242 -10.50 7.80 -3.69
CA GLU A 242 -11.13 7.66 -5.03
C GLU A 242 -11.86 8.93 -5.51
N ASN A 243 -12.32 9.77 -4.59
CA ASN A 243 -13.08 10.97 -4.92
C ASN A 243 -12.77 12.12 -3.96
N VAL A 244 -11.54 12.61 -4.01
CA VAL A 244 -11.08 13.78 -3.26
C VAL A 244 -11.28 15.00 -4.14
N ASN A 245 -12.17 15.92 -3.75
CA ASN A 245 -12.48 17.13 -4.53
C ASN A 245 -12.83 16.86 -6.00
N GLY A 246 -13.52 15.75 -6.30
CA GLY A 246 -13.98 15.40 -7.65
C GLY A 246 -12.97 14.60 -8.49
N PHE A 247 -11.85 14.16 -7.93
CA PHE A 247 -10.85 13.36 -8.64
C PHE A 247 -10.28 12.23 -7.77
N ASN A 248 -9.69 11.22 -8.42
CA ASN A 248 -8.93 10.18 -7.75
C ASN A 248 -7.55 10.73 -7.34
N LEU A 249 -7.11 10.47 -6.11
CA LEU A 249 -5.71 10.72 -5.73
C LEU A 249 -4.83 9.55 -6.18
N PRO A 250 -3.76 9.80 -6.97
CA PRO A 250 -2.77 8.79 -7.31
C PRO A 250 -2.24 8.12 -6.04
N SER A 251 -2.31 6.78 -5.99
CA SER A 251 -1.97 6.05 -4.79
C SER A 251 -1.27 4.72 -5.04
N CYS A 252 -0.31 4.41 -4.18
CA CYS A 252 0.40 3.15 -4.10
C CYS A 252 0.07 2.46 -2.77
N LYS A 253 -0.49 1.26 -2.85
CA LYS A 253 -0.82 0.41 -1.73
C LYS A 253 0.36 -0.49 -1.39
N MET A 254 0.85 -0.38 -0.16
CA MET A 254 1.96 -1.16 0.41
C MET A 254 1.50 -2.08 1.55
N SER A 255 0.21 -2.06 1.89
CA SER A 255 -0.38 -2.90 2.94
C SER A 255 -0.39 -4.37 2.57
N ARG A 256 -0.40 -5.23 3.58
CA ARG A 256 -0.47 -6.68 3.42
C ARG A 256 -1.23 -7.31 4.58
N GLY A 257 -2.05 -8.30 4.26
CA GLY A 257 -2.57 -9.23 5.25
C GLY A 257 -1.50 -9.86 6.16
N GLY A 258 -1.81 -9.92 7.46
CA GLY A 258 -0.88 -10.51 8.45
C GLY A 258 0.43 -9.74 8.65
N GLU A 259 0.60 -8.56 8.04
CA GLU A 259 1.78 -7.70 8.25
C GLU A 259 1.84 -7.18 9.67
N ASN A 260 3.04 -7.15 10.22
CA ASN A 260 3.42 -6.40 11.41
C ASN A 260 4.40 -5.29 11.00
N LEU A 261 4.42 -4.21 11.77
CA LEU A 261 5.26 -3.06 11.50
C LEU A 261 6.76 -3.42 11.49
N GLN A 262 7.16 -4.44 12.25
CA GLN A 262 8.52 -4.98 12.27
C GLN A 262 9.01 -5.35 10.86
N GLY A 263 8.22 -6.10 10.09
CA GLY A 263 8.59 -6.52 8.73
C GLY A 263 8.74 -5.35 7.78
N LEU A 264 7.89 -4.33 7.92
CA LEU A 264 8.00 -3.10 7.14
C LEU A 264 9.15 -2.19 7.61
N ALA A 265 9.54 -2.22 8.88
CA ALA A 265 10.63 -1.40 9.42
C ALA A 265 12.01 -2.00 9.14
N ASP A 266 12.09 -3.31 8.92
CA ASP A 266 13.33 -4.02 8.68
C ASP A 266 14.12 -3.43 7.49
N PRO A 267 15.43 -3.15 7.64
CA PRO A 267 16.22 -2.46 6.63
C PRO A 267 16.46 -3.29 5.36
N VAL A 268 16.26 -4.61 5.40
CA VAL A 268 16.46 -5.49 4.25
C VAL A 268 15.13 -5.87 3.62
N SER A 269 14.22 -6.37 4.45
CA SER A 269 12.94 -6.94 4.05
C SER A 269 11.81 -5.91 3.96
N GLY A 270 11.93 -4.69 4.46
CA GLY A 270 10.95 -3.63 4.17
C GLY A 270 11.41 -2.66 3.07
N ALA A 271 12.65 -2.81 2.59
CA ALA A 271 13.30 -1.79 1.77
C ALA A 271 12.65 -1.59 0.40
N ILE A 272 12.14 -2.66 -0.23
CA ILE A 272 11.58 -2.54 -1.57
C ILE A 272 10.22 -1.85 -1.50
N ARG A 273 9.37 -2.15 -0.52
CA ARG A 273 8.14 -1.36 -0.32
C ARG A 273 8.45 0.08 0.03
N ARG A 274 9.31 0.32 1.02
CA ARG A 274 9.65 1.69 1.43
C ARG A 274 10.36 2.48 0.34
N SER A 275 10.96 1.84 -0.67
CA SER A 275 11.52 2.55 -1.83
C SER A 275 10.47 3.35 -2.60
N MET A 276 9.19 2.96 -2.57
CA MET A 276 8.12 3.70 -3.26
C MET A 276 7.79 5.04 -2.60
N LEU A 277 8.18 5.24 -1.33
CA LEU A 277 7.96 6.52 -0.62
C LEU A 277 8.67 7.69 -1.31
N GLN A 278 9.74 7.45 -2.08
CA GLN A 278 10.44 8.52 -2.83
C GLN A 278 9.60 9.12 -3.98
N TYR A 279 8.53 8.43 -4.37
CA TYR A 279 7.59 8.88 -5.39
C TYR A 279 6.28 9.39 -4.80
N ALA A 280 6.18 9.42 -3.47
CA ALA A 280 5.03 9.90 -2.73
C ALA A 280 5.31 11.30 -2.16
N THR A 281 4.23 12.04 -1.99
CA THR A 281 4.20 13.31 -1.24
C THR A 281 3.52 13.12 0.11
N HIS A 282 2.63 12.15 0.23
CA HIS A 282 1.85 11.88 1.43
C HIS A 282 1.98 10.39 1.76
N PHE A 283 2.04 10.08 3.05
CA PHE A 283 2.09 8.71 3.55
C PHE A 283 1.01 8.47 4.60
N ILE A 284 0.19 7.44 4.41
CA ILE A 284 -0.78 6.98 5.43
C ILE A 284 -0.33 5.63 6.00
N CYS A 285 -0.24 5.52 7.33
CA CYS A 285 0.15 4.31 8.03
C CYS A 285 -1.02 3.76 8.86
N GLY A 286 -1.52 2.56 8.53
CA GLY A 286 -2.58 1.85 9.28
C GLY A 286 -2.10 0.73 10.20
N SER A 287 -0.78 0.49 10.28
CA SER A 287 -0.18 -0.40 11.28
C SER A 287 -0.35 0.16 12.71
N PRO A 288 -0.32 -0.65 13.80
CA PRO A 288 0.35 -1.94 13.92
C PRO A 288 -0.57 -3.04 14.49
N THR A 289 -1.81 -3.17 14.01
CA THR A 289 -2.81 -4.11 14.57
C THR A 289 -2.24 -5.51 14.85
N ASN A 290 -1.44 -6.09 13.95
CA ASN A 290 -0.88 -7.43 14.23
C ASN A 290 0.25 -7.44 15.26
N ASP A 291 1.05 -6.38 15.41
CA ASP A 291 2.15 -6.30 16.37
C ASP A 291 1.69 -6.45 17.82
N MET A 292 0.45 -6.07 18.11
CA MET A 292 -0.10 -6.13 19.46
C MET A 292 -0.69 -7.50 19.82
N LEU A 293 -0.62 -8.50 18.94
CA LEU A 293 -1.02 -9.85 19.30
C LEU A 293 -0.07 -10.40 20.38
N VAL A 294 -0.63 -10.92 21.47
CA VAL A 294 0.13 -11.45 22.62
C VAL A 294 1.12 -12.54 22.17
N SER A 295 0.75 -13.33 21.17
CA SER A 295 1.61 -14.38 20.60
C SER A 295 2.91 -13.87 19.97
N LEU A 296 3.02 -12.57 19.66
CA LEU A 296 4.25 -11.97 19.13
C LEU A 296 5.17 -11.40 20.21
N ALA A 297 4.70 -11.30 21.47
CA ALA A 297 5.47 -10.78 22.61
C ALA A 297 6.20 -9.44 22.35
N ARG A 298 5.65 -8.58 21.48
CA ARG A 298 6.21 -7.28 21.12
C ARG A 298 6.00 -6.27 22.25
N THR A 299 7.03 -5.53 22.63
CA THR A 299 6.92 -4.43 23.60
C THR A 299 6.46 -3.14 22.91
N ILE A 300 5.81 -2.24 23.67
CA ILE A 300 5.45 -0.90 23.18
C ILE A 300 6.69 -0.16 22.63
N ALA A 301 7.82 -0.22 23.34
CA ALA A 301 9.06 0.44 22.92
C ALA A 301 9.58 -0.08 21.57
N ALA A 302 9.50 -1.38 21.31
CA ALA A 302 9.89 -1.95 20.02
C ALA A 302 8.95 -1.47 18.89
N ILE A 303 7.65 -1.42 19.15
CA ILE A 303 6.66 -0.91 18.20
C ILE A 303 6.91 0.58 17.89
N GLN A 304 7.16 1.39 18.91
CA GLN A 304 7.51 2.81 18.76
C GLN A 304 8.78 3.01 17.94
N GLN A 305 9.82 2.20 18.18
CA GLN A 305 11.06 2.25 17.41
C GLN A 305 10.84 1.95 15.92
N ASP A 306 10.02 0.94 15.61
CA ASP A 306 9.72 0.60 14.23
C ASP A 306 8.91 1.70 13.51
N PHE A 307 7.98 2.36 14.21
CA PHE A 307 7.30 3.54 13.68
C PHE A 307 8.29 4.64 13.34
N MET A 308 9.22 4.94 14.24
CA MET A 308 10.25 5.95 13.99
C MET A 308 11.11 5.59 12.79
N THR A 309 11.48 4.32 12.62
CA THR A 309 12.21 3.86 11.43
C THR A 309 11.43 4.15 10.14
N VAL A 310 10.14 3.77 10.09
CA VAL A 310 9.32 3.94 8.88
C VAL A 310 9.02 5.42 8.60
N TRP A 311 8.66 6.20 9.62
CA TRP A 311 8.32 7.61 9.44
C TRP A 311 9.54 8.45 9.08
N MET A 312 10.68 8.25 9.74
CA MET A 312 11.90 8.99 9.41
C MET A 312 12.42 8.62 8.03
N ASP A 313 12.25 7.36 7.61
CA ASP A 313 12.57 6.94 6.24
C ASP A 313 11.67 7.65 5.21
N ALA A 314 10.37 7.78 5.47
CA ALA A 314 9.44 8.53 4.63
C ALA A 314 9.84 10.01 4.51
N TRP A 315 10.12 10.68 5.63
CA TRP A 315 10.61 12.07 5.62
C TRP A 315 11.91 12.22 4.83
N SER A 316 12.87 11.31 5.00
CA SER A 316 14.14 11.34 4.27
C SER A 316 13.98 11.20 2.75
N LYS A 317 12.88 10.59 2.31
CA LYS A 317 12.52 10.39 0.90
C LYS A 317 11.67 11.53 0.34
N GLY A 318 11.44 12.60 1.10
CA GLY A 318 10.73 13.79 0.63
C GLY A 318 9.21 13.71 0.75
N VAL A 319 8.67 12.75 1.52
CA VAL A 319 7.27 12.81 1.95
C VAL A 319 7.07 14.09 2.75
N GLN A 320 5.95 14.77 2.50
CA GLN A 320 5.61 16.09 3.02
C GLN A 320 4.59 16.01 4.15
N GLU A 321 3.73 15.00 4.12
CA GLU A 321 2.82 14.72 5.21
C GLU A 321 2.77 13.23 5.55
N ILE A 322 2.75 12.93 6.85
CA ILE A 322 2.59 11.57 7.36
C ILE A 322 1.37 11.52 8.27
N TRP A 323 0.43 10.63 7.96
CA TRP A 323 -0.78 10.44 8.74
C TRP A 323 -0.82 9.04 9.33
N GLN A 324 -1.03 8.95 10.63
CA GLN A 324 -1.19 7.68 11.34
C GLN A 324 -2.68 7.40 11.56
N VAL A 325 -3.16 6.23 11.16
CA VAL A 325 -4.50 5.80 11.55
C VAL A 325 -4.43 5.27 12.97
N ASN A 326 -5.36 5.68 13.83
CA ASN A 326 -5.40 5.12 15.16
C ASN A 326 -5.80 3.64 15.13
N ILE A 327 -5.38 2.93 16.17
CA ILE A 327 -5.60 1.50 16.32
C ILE A 327 -7.08 1.27 16.62
N ILE A 328 -7.74 0.54 15.72
CA ILE A 328 -9.15 0.15 15.83
C ILE A 328 -9.33 -1.06 16.78
N PRO A 329 -10.58 -1.38 17.18
CA PRO A 329 -10.85 -2.55 18.02
C PRO A 329 -10.37 -3.86 17.42
N ARG A 330 -10.06 -4.83 18.30
CA ARG A 330 -9.86 -6.23 17.93
C ARG A 330 -10.30 -7.10 19.10
N THR A 331 -11.15 -8.07 18.81
CA THR A 331 -11.83 -8.87 19.84
C THR A 331 -11.68 -10.36 19.59
N ASN A 332 -12.04 -11.16 20.58
CA ASN A 332 -12.24 -12.60 20.41
C ASN A 332 -13.63 -12.90 19.81
N SER A 333 -13.96 -14.19 19.69
CA SER A 333 -15.23 -14.67 19.13
C SER A 333 -16.49 -14.31 19.92
N SER A 334 -16.35 -13.73 21.10
CA SER A 334 -17.45 -13.25 21.94
C SER A 334 -17.50 -11.72 22.02
N ASN A 335 -16.86 -11.02 21.07
CA ASN A 335 -16.70 -9.57 21.06
C ASN A 335 -16.05 -9.00 22.34
N VAL A 336 -15.21 -9.77 23.02
CA VAL A 336 -14.43 -9.29 24.18
C VAL A 336 -13.07 -8.77 23.67
N PRO A 337 -12.60 -7.58 24.11
CA PRO A 337 -11.30 -7.07 23.68
C PRO A 337 -10.19 -8.07 23.95
N LEU A 338 -9.24 -8.19 23.03
CA LEU A 338 -8.00 -8.90 23.32
C LEU A 338 -7.18 -8.11 24.36
N THR A 339 -6.33 -8.78 25.15
CA THR A 339 -5.58 -8.17 26.28
C THR A 339 -4.88 -6.85 25.93
N ASN A 340 -4.22 -6.79 24.77
CA ASN A 340 -3.49 -5.59 24.34
C ASN A 340 -4.37 -4.52 23.68
N TYR A 341 -5.69 -4.75 23.61
CA TYR A 341 -6.72 -3.90 22.99
C TYR A 341 -7.75 -3.37 23.99
N GLU A 342 -7.72 -3.84 25.23
CA GLU A 342 -8.59 -3.37 26.31
C GLU A 342 -8.50 -1.85 26.47
N ALA A 343 -9.63 -1.17 26.56
CA ALA A 343 -9.66 0.27 26.75
C ALA A 343 -9.54 0.64 28.25
N ASN A 344 -8.36 0.43 28.82
CA ASN A 344 -8.07 0.60 30.25
C ASN A 344 -6.99 1.67 30.54
N GLY A 345 -6.54 2.40 29.53
CA GLY A 345 -5.49 3.44 29.62
C GLY A 345 -4.05 2.91 29.70
N THR A 346 -3.87 1.59 29.86
CA THR A 346 -2.56 0.95 30.03
C THR A 346 -2.26 -0.14 29.01
N SER A 347 -3.26 -0.58 28.24
CA SER A 347 -3.08 -1.53 27.15
C SER A 347 -2.17 -0.96 26.05
N HIS A 348 -1.59 -1.84 25.24
CA HIS A 348 -0.73 -1.39 24.13
C HIS A 348 -1.48 -0.46 23.18
N ARG A 349 -2.73 -0.77 22.84
CA ARG A 349 -3.58 0.07 22.00
C ARG A 349 -3.73 1.47 22.57
N ASP A 350 -4.11 1.60 23.84
CA ASP A 350 -4.36 2.91 24.45
C ASP A 350 -3.09 3.71 24.59
N VAL A 351 -1.99 3.08 25.01
CA VAL A 351 -0.68 3.74 25.12
C VAL A 351 -0.20 4.24 23.75
N LEU A 352 -0.31 3.42 22.69
CA LEU A 352 0.11 3.79 21.34
C LEU A 352 -0.80 4.88 20.74
N ASN A 353 -2.12 4.75 20.85
CA ASN A 353 -3.05 5.78 20.37
C ASN A 353 -2.82 7.13 21.08
N ASN A 354 -2.59 7.10 22.39
CA ASN A 354 -2.23 8.29 23.16
C ASN A 354 -0.88 8.87 22.72
N TRP A 355 0.12 8.02 22.48
CA TRP A 355 1.43 8.42 21.98
C TRP A 355 1.34 9.11 20.61
N PHE A 356 0.55 8.55 19.67
CA PHE A 356 0.34 9.18 18.36
C PHE A 356 -0.20 10.60 18.47
N VAL A 357 -1.27 10.77 19.25
CA VAL A 357 -1.98 12.06 19.37
C VAL A 357 -1.17 13.08 20.17
N ASN A 358 -0.58 12.67 21.29
CA ASN A 358 0.00 13.61 22.25
C ASN A 358 1.52 13.78 22.14
N GLU A 359 2.23 12.84 21.54
CA GLU A 359 3.68 12.90 21.43
C GLU A 359 4.11 13.00 19.97
N CYS A 360 3.66 12.12 19.09
CA CYS A 360 4.14 12.08 17.70
C CYS A 360 3.74 13.35 16.91
N VAL A 361 2.48 13.80 17.03
CA VAL A 361 2.02 15.04 16.40
C VAL A 361 2.76 16.25 16.98
N ASN A 362 2.87 16.35 18.31
CA ASN A 362 3.52 17.49 18.98
C ASN A 362 5.03 17.60 18.68
N ASN A 363 5.71 16.47 18.43
CA ASN A 363 7.11 16.46 18.01
C ASN A 363 7.27 16.62 16.49
N GLY A 364 6.19 16.70 15.71
CA GLY A 364 6.24 16.80 14.25
C GLY A 364 6.76 15.54 13.56
N TRP A 365 6.73 14.38 14.22
CA TRP A 365 7.11 13.11 13.59
C TRP A 365 6.07 12.62 12.59
N ILE A 366 4.81 13.00 12.83
CA ILE A 366 3.68 12.81 11.93
C ILE A 366 2.89 14.13 11.85
N THR A 367 2.21 14.35 10.74
CA THR A 367 1.33 15.51 10.51
C THR A 367 0.07 15.42 11.35
N GLY A 368 -0.52 14.23 11.46
CA GLY A 368 -1.79 14.07 12.15
C GLY A 368 -2.22 12.62 12.33
N VAL A 369 -3.37 12.46 13.01
CA VAL A 369 -3.98 11.17 13.28
C VAL A 369 -5.36 11.09 12.62
N ILE A 370 -5.59 9.99 11.89
CA ILE A 370 -6.91 9.63 11.35
C ILE A 370 -7.62 8.82 12.43
N ASN A 371 -8.62 9.42 13.08
CA ASN A 371 -9.37 8.77 14.15
C ASN A 371 -10.50 7.88 13.60
N PHE A 372 -10.13 6.74 13.01
CA PHE A 372 -11.08 5.74 12.54
C PHE A 372 -11.69 4.94 13.71
N ALA A 373 -10.93 4.67 14.78
CA ALA A 373 -11.40 3.86 15.90
C ALA A 373 -12.67 4.41 16.56
N ALA A 374 -12.83 5.74 16.66
CA ALA A 374 -14.05 6.33 17.21
C ALA A 374 -15.32 6.01 16.40
N ASP A 375 -15.17 5.73 15.11
CA ASP A 375 -16.30 5.42 14.24
C ASP A 375 -16.69 3.94 14.31
N CYS A 376 -15.78 3.03 14.67
CA CYS A 376 -16.03 1.58 14.72
C CYS A 376 -16.05 0.96 16.12
N GLU A 377 -15.63 1.68 17.15
CA GLU A 377 -15.64 1.24 18.56
C GLU A 377 -17.00 1.42 19.22
N ASP A 378 -17.46 0.40 19.95
CA ASP A 378 -18.67 0.51 20.77
C ASP A 378 -18.49 1.61 21.83
N PRO A 379 -19.38 2.62 21.89
CA PRO A 379 -19.23 3.75 22.81
C PRO A 379 -19.46 3.38 24.28
N VAL A 380 -20.13 2.25 24.55
CA VAL A 380 -20.41 1.74 25.90
C VAL A 380 -19.29 0.80 26.33
N THR A 381 -18.90 -0.14 25.46
CA THR A 381 -17.88 -1.16 25.75
C THR A 381 -16.62 -0.88 24.94
N ARG A 382 -15.83 0.11 25.37
CA ARG A 382 -14.62 0.51 24.64
C ARG A 382 -13.64 -0.67 24.47
N GLY A 383 -12.95 -0.70 23.34
CA GLY A 383 -12.09 -1.80 22.89
C GLY A 383 -12.84 -2.87 22.09
N THR A 384 -14.16 -2.78 21.97
CA THR A 384 -14.99 -3.72 21.19
C THR A 384 -15.55 -3.09 19.92
N TRP A 385 -15.97 -3.93 18.98
CA TRP A 385 -16.62 -3.48 17.77
C TRP A 385 -18.07 -3.05 18.03
N LYS A 386 -18.50 -1.97 17.36
CA LYS A 386 -19.93 -1.68 17.19
C LYS A 386 -20.64 -2.88 16.56
N ALA A 387 -21.88 -3.12 16.95
CA ALA A 387 -22.68 -4.22 16.40
C ALA A 387 -22.75 -4.14 14.87
N GLY A 388 -22.47 -5.26 14.19
CA GLY A 388 -22.50 -5.36 12.73
C GLY A 388 -21.29 -4.77 12.00
N PHE A 389 -20.25 -4.31 12.71
CA PHE A 389 -19.08 -3.70 12.09
C PHE A 389 -17.96 -4.71 11.81
N THR A 390 -18.09 -5.95 12.30
CA THR A 390 -17.18 -7.07 12.02
C THR A 390 -18.00 -8.37 11.98
N SER A 391 -17.52 -9.37 11.25
CA SER A 391 -18.06 -10.74 11.28
C SER A 391 -17.07 -11.78 11.82
N ASP A 392 -15.78 -11.43 11.89
CA ASP A 392 -14.70 -12.32 12.30
C ASP A 392 -13.85 -11.76 13.44
N TRP A 393 -14.33 -10.69 14.07
CA TRP A 393 -13.77 -10.09 15.29
C TRP A 393 -12.44 -9.36 15.06
N THR A 394 -11.96 -9.30 13.82
CA THR A 394 -10.70 -8.66 13.42
C THR A 394 -10.86 -7.66 12.30
N HIS A 395 -11.65 -7.98 11.27
CA HIS A 395 -11.73 -7.16 10.07
C HIS A 395 -13.02 -6.34 10.07
N PRO A 396 -12.93 -5.03 9.76
CA PRO A 396 -14.11 -4.20 9.57
C PRO A 396 -14.91 -4.68 8.36
N LEU A 397 -16.23 -4.63 8.46
CA LEU A 397 -17.13 -4.78 7.32
C LEU A 397 -17.29 -3.44 6.59
N ASP A 398 -17.94 -3.49 5.43
CA ASP A 398 -18.25 -2.34 4.57
C ASP A 398 -18.68 -1.06 5.26
N GLN A 399 -19.57 -1.17 6.24
CA GLN A 399 -20.11 -0.02 6.95
C GLN A 399 -18.99 0.72 7.69
N ALA A 400 -18.11 -0.02 8.37
CA ALA A 400 -16.93 0.55 9.01
C ALA A 400 -15.94 1.07 7.96
N HIS A 401 -15.71 0.33 6.87
CA HIS A 401 -14.84 0.80 5.79
C HIS A 401 -15.30 2.13 5.18
N THR A 402 -16.61 2.32 5.02
CA THR A 402 -17.22 3.55 4.51
C THR A 402 -16.97 4.73 5.45
N LEU A 403 -17.10 4.53 6.76
CA LEU A 403 -16.81 5.57 7.76
C LEU A 403 -15.32 5.93 7.79
N GLY A 404 -14.44 4.94 7.77
CA GLY A 404 -13.00 5.16 7.66
C GLY A 404 -12.61 5.92 6.39
N ALA A 405 -13.26 5.60 5.26
CA ALA A 405 -13.06 6.30 3.99
C ALA A 405 -13.46 7.77 4.07
N ALA A 406 -14.57 8.09 4.74
CA ALA A 406 -14.98 9.47 4.96
C ALA A 406 -13.94 10.27 5.77
N ARG A 407 -13.29 9.65 6.76
CA ARG A 407 -12.19 10.29 7.51
C ARG A 407 -10.96 10.56 6.65
N VAL A 408 -10.56 9.58 5.84
CA VAL A 408 -9.44 9.72 4.89
C VAL A 408 -9.74 10.81 3.86
N ASN A 409 -10.96 10.83 3.31
CA ASN A 409 -11.37 11.82 2.32
C ASN A 409 -11.38 13.24 2.91
N ALA A 410 -11.89 13.40 4.12
CA ALA A 410 -11.97 14.70 4.79
C ALA A 410 -10.58 15.33 5.00
N ILE A 411 -9.56 14.53 5.37
CA ILE A 411 -8.19 15.04 5.47
C ILE A 411 -7.60 15.32 4.10
N ALA A 412 -7.79 14.39 3.15
CA ALA A 412 -7.16 14.46 1.83
C ALA A 412 -7.68 15.62 0.99
N SER A 413 -8.92 16.07 1.25
CA SER A 413 -9.53 17.22 0.60
C SER A 413 -8.81 18.54 0.88
N ASN A 414 -7.96 18.58 1.92
CA ASN A 414 -7.16 19.76 2.26
C ASN A 414 -5.69 19.66 1.79
N TRP A 415 -5.29 18.55 1.19
CA TRP A 415 -3.89 18.34 0.82
C TRP A 415 -3.48 19.15 -0.40
N THR A 416 -2.28 19.71 -0.31
CA THR A 416 -1.54 20.35 -1.40
C THR A 416 -0.11 19.87 -1.36
N ALA A 417 0.52 19.61 -2.50
CA ALA A 417 1.97 19.34 -2.49
C ALA A 417 2.76 20.64 -2.61
N HIS A 418 3.85 20.74 -1.86
CA HIS A 418 4.75 21.89 -1.80
C HIS A 418 6.04 21.71 -2.60
#